data_AF-A0A2J6T2T5-F1
#
_entry.id   AF-A0A2J6T2T5-F1
#
_cell.length_a   1.000
_cell.length_b   1.000
_cell.length_c   1.000
_cell.angle_alpha   90.00
_cell.angle_beta   90.00
_cell.angle_gamma   90.00
#
_symmetry.space_group_name_H-M   'P 1'
#
loop_
_entity.id
_entity.type
_entity.pdbx_description
1 polymer ?
#
loop_
_entity_poly.entity_id
_entity_poly.type
_entity_poly.pdbx_seq_one_letter_code
_entity_poly.pdbx_strand_id
1 'polypeptide(L)'
;MEDGAKIHKGAAKLPRKLRGLRGFNWPPSSPDLNPIEKVWRWMKNEITKLETIPTSIEDIKEVLQELWSEVDPTDWRYLTERLTCKLEDVIASKGMATIH
;
A
#
# COMPACT_ATOMS: atom_id res chain seq x y z
N MET A 1 7.86 -4.89 0.02
CA MET A 1 7.29 -4.65 -1.31
C MET A 1 7.30 -3.15 -1.50
N GLU A 2 7.77 -2.66 -2.65
CA GLU A 2 7.88 -1.22 -2.96
C GLU A 2 7.46 -1.01 -4.41
N ASP A 3 7.01 0.19 -4.74
CA ASP A 3 6.55 0.51 -6.09
C ASP A 3 7.72 0.71 -7.07
N GLY A 4 7.38 1.03 -8.31
CA GLY A 4 8.34 1.20 -9.39
C GLY A 4 9.08 2.54 -9.41
N ALA A 5 9.01 3.39 -8.38
CA ALA A 5 9.59 4.74 -8.45
C ALA A 5 11.11 4.72 -8.67
N LYS A 6 11.64 5.78 -9.30
CA LYS A 6 13.06 5.84 -9.72
C LYS A 6 14.03 5.60 -8.56
N ILE A 7 13.72 6.10 -7.37
CA ILE A 7 14.55 5.94 -6.17
C ILE A 7 14.65 4.46 -5.73
N HIS A 8 13.57 3.69 -5.88
CA HIS A 8 13.53 2.26 -5.55
C HIS A 8 14.35 1.40 -6.51
N LYS A 9 14.45 1.82 -7.78
CA LYS A 9 15.28 1.16 -8.81
C LYS A 9 16.75 1.60 -8.77
N GLY A 10 17.02 2.80 -8.26
CA GLY A 10 18.34 3.40 -8.13
C GLY A 10 18.92 3.25 -6.74
N ALA A 11 18.85 4.34 -5.96
CA ALA A 11 19.53 4.49 -4.66
C ALA A 11 19.18 3.38 -3.65
N ALA A 12 17.94 2.88 -3.64
CA ALA A 12 17.52 1.84 -2.70
C ALA A 12 18.06 0.43 -3.03
N LYS A 13 18.60 0.20 -4.24
CA LYS A 13 19.06 -1.12 -4.70
C LYS A 13 20.23 -1.65 -3.88
N LEU A 14 21.22 -0.82 -3.58
CA LEU A 14 22.40 -1.23 -2.81
C LEU A 14 22.06 -1.49 -1.33
N PRO A 15 21.35 -0.58 -0.61
CA PRO A 15 20.87 -0.85 0.75
C PRO A 15 20.02 -2.12 0.86
N ARG A 16 19.13 -2.40 -0.09
CA ARG A 16 18.38 -3.67 -0.12
C ARG A 16 19.30 -4.88 -0.21
N LYS A 17 20.25 -4.86 -1.15
CA LYS A 17 21.21 -5.96 -1.34
C LYS A 17 22.04 -6.21 -0.09
N LEU A 18 22.54 -5.15 0.56
CA LEU A 18 23.32 -5.25 1.80
C LEU A 18 22.52 -5.83 2.97
N ARG A 19 21.19 -5.62 2.99
CA ARG A 19 20.28 -6.20 3.99
C ARG A 19 19.69 -7.55 3.59
N GLY A 20 20.14 -8.16 2.48
CA GLY A 20 19.60 -9.43 1.99
C GLY A 20 18.16 -9.37 1.47
N LEU A 21 17.62 -8.17 1.21
CA LEU A 21 16.26 -7.98 0.73
C LEU A 21 16.20 -8.15 -0.79
N ARG A 22 15.34 -9.07 -1.25
CA ARG A 22 15.06 -9.25 -2.67
C ARG A 22 14.15 -8.13 -3.17
N GLY A 23 14.53 -7.52 -4.29
CA GLY A 23 13.64 -6.61 -5.01
C GLY A 23 12.53 -7.38 -5.70
N PHE A 24 11.41 -6.71 -5.94
CA PHE A 24 10.30 -7.24 -6.71
C PHE A 24 10.09 -6.35 -7.95
N ASN A 25 9.92 -6.95 -9.12
CA ASN A 25 9.60 -6.21 -10.34
C ASN A 25 8.11 -5.87 -10.33
N TRP A 26 7.77 -4.73 -9.73
CA TRP A 26 6.40 -4.26 -9.66
C TRP A 26 5.92 -3.74 -11.03
N PRO A 27 4.72 -4.12 -11.50
CA PRO A 27 4.15 -3.55 -12.72
C PRO A 27 3.90 -2.04 -12.55
N PRO A 28 4.21 -1.22 -13.57
CA PRO A 28 3.96 0.21 -13.50
C PRO A 28 2.45 0.50 -13.35
N SER A 29 2.12 1.64 -12.74
CA SER A 29 0.74 2.14 -12.63
C SER A 29 -0.27 1.15 -12.03
N SER A 30 0.17 0.28 -11.12
CA SER A 30 -0.67 -0.74 -10.48
C SER A 30 -0.83 -0.50 -8.97
N PRO A 31 -1.49 0.59 -8.54
CA PRO A 31 -1.76 0.84 -7.12
C PRO A 31 -2.70 -0.21 -6.52
N ASP A 32 -3.60 -0.79 -7.32
CA ASP A 32 -4.60 -1.78 -6.87
C ASP A 32 -4.00 -3.09 -6.35
N LEU A 33 -2.73 -3.32 -6.71
CA LEU A 33 -1.95 -4.45 -6.26
C LEU A 33 -1.25 -4.18 -4.92
N ASN A 34 -1.10 -2.92 -4.50
CA ASN A 34 -0.37 -2.57 -3.28
C ASN A 34 -1.31 -2.64 -2.07
N PRO A 35 -1.16 -3.62 -1.16
CA PRO A 35 -2.13 -3.82 -0.06
C PRO A 35 -2.26 -2.61 0.86
N ILE A 36 -1.18 -1.84 1.03
CA ILE A 36 -1.18 -0.67 1.92
C ILE A 36 -2.13 0.44 1.43
N GLU A 37 -2.43 0.53 0.13
CA GLU A 37 -3.37 1.51 -0.41
C GLU A 37 -4.79 1.33 0.16
N LYS A 38 -5.18 0.08 0.44
CA LYS A 38 -6.47 -0.23 1.04
C LYS A 38 -6.51 0.21 2.52
N VAL A 39 -5.39 0.08 3.24
CA VAL A 39 -5.23 0.56 4.62
C VAL A 39 -5.26 2.10 4.65
N TRP A 40 -4.55 2.77 3.75
CA TRP A 40 -4.59 4.24 3.62
C TRP A 40 -6.00 4.75 3.32
N ARG A 41 -6.72 4.06 2.42
CA ARG A 41 -8.12 4.40 2.11
C ARG A 41 -9.03 4.23 3.32
N TRP A 42 -8.84 3.17 4.10
CA TRP A 42 -9.60 2.97 5.34
C TRP A 42 -9.33 4.08 6.35
N MET A 43 -8.07 4.40 6.65
CA MET A 43 -7.76 5.50 7.58
C MET A 43 -8.34 6.84 7.13
N LYS A 44 -8.27 7.17 5.83
CA LYS A 44 -8.93 8.37 5.29
C LYS A 44 -10.44 8.36 5.54
N ASN A 45 -11.09 7.22 5.34
CA ASN A 45 -12.52 7.08 5.59
C ASN A 45 -12.85 7.26 7.08
N GLU A 46 -12.04 6.71 8.00
CA GLU A 46 -12.26 6.90 9.43
C GLU A 46 -12.11 8.37 9.84
N ILE A 47 -11.12 9.09 9.30
CA ILE A 47 -10.96 10.54 9.53
C ILE A 47 -12.22 11.31 9.09
N THR A 48 -12.86 10.93 7.97
CA THR A 48 -14.08 11.61 7.49
C THR A 48 -15.31 11.35 8.35
N LYS A 49 -15.28 10.36 9.25
CA LYS A 49 -16.38 10.07 10.18
C LYS A 49 -16.25 10.81 11.51
N LEU A 50 -15.11 11.45 11.77
CA LEU A 50 -14.91 12.23 12.98
C LEU A 50 -15.87 13.41 13.03
N GLU A 51 -16.37 13.73 14.22
CA GLU A 51 -17.26 14.88 14.44
C GLU A 51 -16.56 16.20 14.06
N THR A 52 -15.27 16.30 14.39
CA THR A 52 -14.41 17.41 13.96
C THR A 52 -13.27 16.86 13.10
N ILE A 53 -13.22 17.30 11.84
CA ILE A 53 -12.15 16.90 10.92
C ILE A 53 -10.87 17.68 11.29
N PRO A 54 -9.74 17.00 11.56
CA PRO A 54 -8.48 17.67 11.85
C PRO A 54 -8.00 18.47 10.63
N THR A 55 -7.55 19.70 10.87
CA THR A 55 -7.11 20.62 9.80
C THR A 55 -5.64 21.03 9.91
N SER A 56 -5.04 20.90 11.11
CA SER A 56 -3.60 21.10 11.29
C SER A 56 -2.82 19.84 10.96
N ILE A 57 -1.54 20.00 10.59
CA ILE A 57 -0.66 18.86 10.30
C ILE A 57 -0.44 18.02 11.55
N GLU A 58 -0.37 18.67 12.71
CA GLU A 58 -0.15 18.06 14.01
C GLU A 58 -1.33 17.17 14.40
N ASP A 59 -2.56 17.68 14.31
CA ASP A 59 -3.77 16.91 14.64
C ASP A 59 -3.95 15.73 13.66
N ILE A 60 -3.67 15.93 12.37
CA ILE A 60 -3.73 14.86 11.37
C ILE A 60 -2.72 13.76 11.71
N LYS A 61 -1.51 14.12 12.16
CA LYS A 61 -0.49 13.12 12.56
C LYS A 61 -0.92 12.32 13.78
N GLU A 62 -1.51 12.97 14.78
CA GLU A 62 -1.99 12.32 16.00
C GLU A 62 -3.09 11.31 15.66
N VAL A 63 -4.13 11.74 14.96
CA VAL A 63 -5.24 10.88 14.53
C VAL A 63 -4.75 9.72 13.65
N LEU A 64 -3.80 9.96 12.74
CA LEU A 64 -3.24 8.89 11.92
C LEU A 64 -2.45 7.87 12.74
N GLN A 65 -1.75 8.29 13.79
CA GLN A 65 -1.03 7.37 14.68
C GLN A 65 -1.99 6.51 15.51
N GLU A 66 -3.08 7.11 16.00
CA GLU A 66 -4.14 6.41 16.71
C GLU A 66 -4.79 5.35 15.80
N LEU A 67 -5.29 5.75 14.63
CA LEU A 67 -5.89 4.83 13.66
C LEU A 67 -4.92 3.73 13.22
N TRP A 68 -3.65 4.06 13.05
CA TRP A 68 -2.63 3.06 12.72
C TRP A 68 -2.44 2.03 13.83
N SER A 69 -2.55 2.44 15.10
CA SER A 69 -2.44 1.54 16.24
C SER A 69 -3.61 0.55 16.35
N GLU A 70 -4.76 0.88 15.75
CA GLU A 70 -5.94 0.02 15.68
C GLU A 70 -5.88 -1.00 14.53
N VAL A 71 -4.95 -0.84 13.57
CA VAL A 71 -4.83 -1.76 12.44
C VAL A 71 -4.36 -3.13 12.91
N ASP A 72 -5.26 -4.12 12.88
CA ASP A 72 -4.88 -5.52 13.04
C ASP A 72 -4.42 -6.11 11.69
N PRO A 73 -3.17 -6.58 11.56
CA PRO A 73 -2.68 -7.24 10.36
C PRO A 73 -3.54 -8.42 9.89
N THR A 74 -4.29 -9.10 10.77
CA THR A 74 -5.12 -10.24 10.36
C THR A 74 -6.29 -9.82 9.48
N ASP A 75 -6.84 -8.63 9.69
CA ASP A 75 -7.97 -8.11 8.90
C ASP A 75 -7.58 -7.84 7.44
N TRP A 76 -6.29 -7.62 7.19
CA TRP A 76 -5.75 -7.27 5.88
C TRP A 76 -5.00 -8.42 5.20
N ARG A 77 -4.86 -9.57 5.88
CA ARG A 77 -4.11 -10.72 5.37
C ARG A 77 -4.65 -11.24 4.04
N TYR A 78 -5.97 -11.17 3.84
CA TYR A 78 -6.60 -11.56 2.59
C TYR A 78 -6.09 -10.74 1.38
N LEU A 79 -5.61 -9.51 1.58
CA LEU A 79 -5.07 -8.67 0.50
C LEU A 79 -3.73 -9.21 -0.02
N THR A 80 -2.92 -9.80 0.84
CA THR A 80 -1.65 -10.42 0.45
C THR A 80 -1.87 -11.82 -0.09
N GLU A 81 -2.80 -12.59 0.47
CA GLU A 81 -3.18 -13.92 -0.02
C GLU A 81 -3.78 -13.87 -1.43
N ARG A 82 -4.60 -12.86 -1.75
CA ARG A 82 -5.21 -12.70 -3.08
C ARG A 82 -4.30 -12.02 -4.10
N LEU A 83 -3.10 -11.60 -3.71
CA LEU A 83 -2.20 -10.84 -4.60
C LEU A 83 -1.78 -11.66 -5.83
N THR A 84 -1.55 -12.96 -5.65
CA THR A 84 -1.24 -13.88 -6.76
C THR A 84 -2.36 -13.92 -7.78
N CYS A 85 -3.62 -14.09 -7.34
CA CYS A 85 -4.78 -14.06 -8.23
C CYS A 85 -4.92 -12.72 -8.96
N LYS A 86 -4.71 -11.59 -8.26
CA LYS A 86 -4.76 -10.27 -8.91
C LYS A 86 -3.66 -10.09 -9.95
N LEU A 87 -2.45 -10.61 -9.71
CA LEU A 87 -1.36 -10.57 -10.68
C LEU A 87 -1.70 -11.43 -11.90
N GLU A 88 -2.31 -12.61 -11.71
CA GLU A 88 -2.80 -13.46 -12.79
C GLU A 88 -3.86 -12.74 -13.62
N ASP A 89 -4.81 -12.05 -12.98
CA ASP A 89 -5.82 -11.26 -13.68
C ASP A 89 -5.21 -10.09 -14.49
N VAL A 90 -4.19 -9.41 -13.95
CA VAL A 90 -3.47 -8.35 -14.66
C VAL A 90 -2.69 -8.91 -15.85
N ILE A 91 -2.11 -10.10 -15.72
CA ILE A 91 -1.44 -10.78 -16.82
C ILE A 91 -2.47 -11.18 -17.90
N ALA A 92 -3.61 -11.75 -17.49
CA ALA A 92 -4.69 -12.13 -18.38
C ALA A 92 -5.31 -10.92 -19.11
N SER A 93 -5.43 -9.78 -18.42
CA SER A 93 -5.88 -8.51 -18.99
C SER A 93 -4.82 -7.79 -19.83
N LYS A 94 -3.63 -8.37 -19.99
CA LYS A 94 -2.48 -7.78 -20.71
C LYS A 94 -2.09 -6.41 -20.16
N GLY A 95 -2.18 -6.23 -18.84
CA GLY A 95 -1.80 -5.00 -18.14
C GLY A 95 -2.92 -3.95 -18.05
N MET A 96 -4.14 -4.27 -18.50
CA MET A 96 -5.31 -3.41 -18.31
C MET A 96 -5.85 -3.51 -16.87
N ALA A 97 -6.61 -2.49 -16.44
CA ALA A 97 -7.26 -2.49 -15.14
C ALA A 97 -8.13 -3.73 -14.93
N THR A 98 -8.11 -4.27 -13.72
CA THR A 98 -8.88 -5.45 -13.28
C THR A 98 -9.98 -5.02 -12.32
N ILE A 99 -11.04 -5.83 -12.16
CA ILE A 99 -12.30 -5.44 -11.49
C ILE A 99 -12.28 -5.55 -9.95
N HIS A 100 -11.17 -5.23 -9.27
CA HIS A 100 -10.98 -5.49 -7.82
C HIS A 100 -10.94 -4.25 -6.90
#